data_AF-K6W7L9-F1
#
_entry.id   AF-K6W7L9-F1
#
_cell.length_a   1.000
_cell.length_b   1.000
_cell.length_c   1.000
_cell.angle_alpha   90.00
_cell.angle_beta   90.00
_cell.angle_gamma   90.00
#
_symmetry.space_group_name_H-M   'P 1'
#
loop_
_entity.id
_entity.type
_entity.pdbx_description
1 polymer ?
#
loop_
_entity_poly.entity_id
_entity_poly.type
_entity_poly.pdbx_seq_one_letter_code
_entity_poly.pdbx_strand_id
1 'polypeptide(L)' 'MLEDLNKAAKKVGLHVAKAKKDGLYSVRKAKTGKLIEKNIDADEVEKLIKKYK' A
#
# COMPACT_ATOMS: atom_id res chain seq x y z
N MET A 1 -11.97 0.23 3.81
CA MET A 1 -11.18 0.05 2.57
C MET A 1 -9.71 0.42 2.75
N LEU A 2 -9.32 1.68 2.98
CA LEU A 2 -7.90 2.05 3.24
C LEU A 2 -7.32 1.34 4.48
N GLU A 3 -8.08 1.29 5.58
CA GLU A 3 -7.61 0.69 6.83
C GLU A 3 -7.34 -0.82 6.70
N ASP A 4 -8.21 -1.56 6.01
CA ASP A 4 -8.00 -2.98 5.70
C ASP A 4 -6.77 -3.21 4.82
N LEU A 5 -6.61 -2.43 3.75
CA LEU A 5 -5.43 -2.50 2.88
C LEU A 5 -4.15 -2.19 3.66
N ASN A 6 -4.17 -1.17 4.51
CA ASN A 6 -3.02 -0.82 5.34
C ASN A 6 -2.72 -1.90 6.39
N LYS A 7 -3.76 -2.52 6.98
CA LYS A 7 -3.61 -3.63 7.94
C LYS A 7 -3.02 -4.87 7.28
N ALA A 8 -3.47 -5.21 6.07
CA ALA A 8 -2.91 -6.30 5.28
C ALA A 8 -1.46 -6.00 4.83
N ALA A 9 -1.20 -4.78 4.36
CA ALA A 9 0.14 -4.33 3.99
C ALA A 9 1.13 -4.36 5.17
N LYS A 10 0.69 -3.93 6.36
CA LYS A 10 1.54 -3.98 7.57
C LYS A 10 1.99 -5.38 7.92
N LYS A 11 1.18 -6.41 7.67
CA LYS A 11 1.56 -7.82 7.90
C LYS A 11 2.74 -8.27 7.05
N VAL A 12 2.90 -7.68 5.86
CA VAL A 12 4.00 -7.97 4.93
C VAL A 12 5.10 -6.89 4.95
N GLY A 13 5.09 -6.01 5.95
CA GLY A 13 6.10 -4.96 6.10
C GLY A 13 5.95 -3.77 5.14
N LEU A 14 4.74 -3.54 4.64
CA LEU A 14 4.36 -2.41 3.79
C LEU A 14 3.42 -1.45 4.54
N HIS A 15 3.32 -0.22 4.07
CA HIS A 15 2.45 0.84 4.60
C HIS A 15 1.68 1.47 3.44
N VAL A 16 0.36 1.52 3.53
CA VAL A 16 -0.51 2.08 2.49
C VAL A 16 -1.05 3.41 3.00
N ALA A 17 -0.86 4.46 2.21
CA ALA A 17 -1.37 5.80 2.46
C ALA A 17 -2.28 6.25 1.30
N LYS A 18 -3.28 7.08 1.58
CA LYS A 18 -4.10 7.69 0.54
C LYS A 18 -3.23 8.64 -0.30
N ALA A 19 -3.33 8.56 -1.62
CA ALA A 19 -2.63 9.48 -2.52
C ALA A 19 -3.36 10.83 -2.60
N LYS A 20 -2.70 11.84 -3.19
CA LYS A 20 -3.29 13.17 -3.40
C LYS A 20 -4.49 13.15 -4.37
N LYS A 21 -4.56 12.14 -5.23
CA LYS A 21 -5.65 11.93 -6.17
C LYS A 21 -6.67 10.97 -5.54
N ASP A 22 -7.94 11.31 -5.64
CA ASP A 22 -9.00 10.49 -5.07
C ASP A 22 -9.05 9.11 -5.76
N GLY A 23 -9.38 8.07 -5.00
CA GLY A 23 -9.32 6.67 -5.45
C GLY A 23 -7.92 6.04 -5.52
N LEU A 24 -6.83 6.81 -5.38
CA LEU A 24 -5.47 6.26 -5.47
C LEU A 24 -4.77 6.16 -4.12
N TYR A 25 -3.78 5.27 -4.07
CA TYR A 25 -2.98 4.92 -2.91
C TYR A 25 -1.49 5.01 -3.20
N SER A 26 -0.70 5.10 -2.14
CA SER A 26 0.75 5.04 -2.17
C SER A 26 1.24 3.99 -1.20
N VAL A 27 2.14 3.14 -1.65
CA VAL A 27 2.70 2.04 -0.86
C VAL A 27 4.16 2.34 -0.55
N ARG A 28 4.49 2.25 0.73
CA ARG A 28 5.84 2.45 1.25
C ARG A 28 6.29 1.24 2.05
N LYS A 29 7.60 1.03 2.16
CA LYS A 29 8.15 0.03 3.07
C LYS A 29 7.95 0.50 4.51
N ALA A 30 7.32 -0.30 5.35
CA ALA A 30 7.01 0.09 6.72
C ALA A 30 8.27 0.36 7.56
N LYS A 31 9.35 -0.39 7.32
CA LYS A 31 10.61 -0.29 8.09
C LYS A 31 11.50 0.90 7.70
N THR A 32 11.52 1.28 6.42
CA THR A 32 12.46 2.29 5.91
C THR A 32 11.77 3.53 5.36
N GLY A 33 10.44 3.53 5.23
CA GLY A 33 9.70 4.60 4.58
C GLY A 33 9.95 4.71 3.06
N LYS A 34 10.73 3.79 2.47
CA LYS A 34 11.05 3.80 1.04
C LYS A 34 9.77 3.68 0.22
N LEU A 35 9.58 4.61 -0.71
CA LEU A 35 8.48 4.55 -1.67
C LEU A 35 8.66 3.30 -2.55
N ILE A 36 7.63 2.46 -2.60
CA ILE A 36 7.59 1.31 -3.50
C ILE A 36 6.80 1.72 -4.74
N GLU A 37 5.58 2.22 -4.52
CA GLU A 37 4.65 2.64 -5.56
C GLU A 37 3.85 3.86 -5.09
N LYS A 38 3.42 4.69 -6.04
CA LYS A 38 2.53 5.82 -5.80
C LYS A 38 1.47 5.86 -6.89
N ASN A 39 0.31 6.44 -6.58
CA ASN A 39 -0.78 6.62 -7.53
C ASN A 39 -1.33 5.29 -8.09
N ILE A 40 -1.40 4.25 -7.25
CA ILE A 40 -1.95 2.95 -7.64
C ILE A 40 -3.34 2.73 -7.01
N ASP A 41 -4.20 1.97 -7.67
CA ASP A 41 -5.55 1.64 -7.17
C ASP A 41 -5.49 0.56 -6.07
N ALA A 42 -6.61 0.34 -5.36
CA ALA A 42 -6.75 -0.70 -4.35
C ALA A 42 -6.41 -2.10 -4.88
N ASP A 43 -6.82 -2.44 -6.11
CA ASP A 43 -6.53 -3.77 -6.71
C ASP A 43 -5.02 -3.99 -6.90
N GLU A 44 -4.31 -2.95 -7.35
CA GLU A 44 -2.85 -2.97 -7.51
C GLU A 44 -2.14 -3.06 -6.15
N VAL A 45 -2.66 -2.36 -5.12
CA VAL A 45 -2.16 -2.50 -3.75
C VAL A 45 -2.33 -3.94 -3.26
N GLU A 46 -3.48 -4.58 -3.50
CA GLU A 46 -3.71 -5.98 -3.12
C GLU A 46 -2.76 -6.95 -3.84
N LYS A 47 -2.53 -6.77 -5.14
CA LYS A 47 -1.53 -7.56 -5.88
C LYS A 47 -0.14 -7.39 -5.28
N LEU A 48 0.21 -6.17 -4.88
CA LEU A 48 1.49 -5.87 -4.24
C LEU A 48 1.60 -6.57 -2.88
N ILE A 49 0.57 -6.50 -2.04
CA ILE A 49 0.54 -7.19 -0.76
C ILE A 49 0.67 -8.71 -0.95
N LYS A 50 -0.02 -9.29 -1.95
CA LYS A 50 0.09 -10.73 -2.27
C LYS A 50 1.48 -11.13 -2.75
N LYS A 51 2.17 -10.30 -3.52
CA LYS A 51 3.54 -10.55 -4.00
C LYS A 51 4.58 -10.53 -2.88
N TYR A 52 4.30 -9.80 -1.80
CA TYR A 52 5.16 -9.69 -0.62
C TYR A 52 4.78 -10.66 0.53
N LYS A 53 3.71 -11.44 0.36
CA LYS A 53 3.29 -12.50 1.27
C LYS A 53 4.12 -13.76 1.04
#